data_AF-A0A357Z964-F1
#
_entry.id   AF-A0A357Z964-F1
#
_cell.length_a   1.000
_cell.length_b   1.000
_cell.length_c   1.000
_cell.angle_alpha   90.00
_cell.angle_beta   90.00
_cell.angle_gamma   90.00
#
_symmetry.space_group_name_H-M   'P 1'
#
loop_
_entity.id
_entity.type
_entity.pdbx_description
1 polymer ?
#
loop_
_entity_poly.entity_id
_entity_poly.type
_entity_poly.pdbx_seq_one_letter_code
_entity_poly.pdbx_strand_id
1 'polypeptide(L)'
;MVKNEILAQYWTSKEVNDAFDKMHPEELRYDLKAEVFLVLCEMNEDKLVGLFERNELKFYIVRIMLNMIKSDRSTFYKNYRNYSEFVDQDFVSDDNDKTDMFEKLELNMDGLHWYNKEMLKLYAIDFKKNAKELSRKTGIPYMSIIRTINKTKKQMKINIRK
;
A
#
# COMPACT_ATOMS: atom_id res chain seq x y z
N MET A 1 26.18 -9.12 28.23
CA MET A 1 27.44 -9.47 27.50
C MET A 1 27.24 -10.73 26.67
N VAL A 2 26.68 -11.78 27.28
CA VAL A 2 26.31 -13.06 26.65
C VAL A 2 25.43 -12.88 25.39
N LYS A 3 24.46 -11.96 25.42
CA LYS A 3 23.59 -11.68 24.26
C LYS A 3 24.34 -11.34 22.97
N ASN A 4 25.30 -10.43 23.05
CA ASN A 4 26.02 -9.93 21.86
C ASN A 4 26.92 -11.02 21.27
N GLU A 5 27.49 -11.88 22.11
CA GLU A 5 28.29 -13.02 21.68
C GLU A 5 27.44 -14.06 20.94
N ILE A 6 26.26 -14.39 21.47
CA ILE A 6 25.30 -15.27 20.79
C ILE A 6 24.92 -14.68 19.43
N LEU A 7 24.59 -13.39 19.38
CA LEU A 7 24.22 -12.74 18.12
C LEU A 7 25.37 -12.73 17.11
N ALA A 8 26.59 -12.44 17.54
CA ALA A 8 27.78 -12.47 16.68
C ALA A 8 28.04 -13.89 16.11
N GLN A 9 27.82 -14.93 16.92
CA GLN A 9 27.90 -16.32 16.48
C GLN A 9 26.87 -16.62 15.38
N TYR A 10 25.61 -16.25 15.58
CA TYR A 10 24.56 -16.50 14.60
C TYR A 10 24.70 -15.64 13.35
N TRP A 11 25.29 -14.44 13.46
CA TRP A 11 25.56 -13.58 12.31
C TRP A 11 26.53 -14.22 11.31
N THR A 12 27.54 -14.92 11.82
CA THR A 12 28.55 -15.59 10.99
C THR A 12 28.22 -17.05 10.67
N SER A 13 27.19 -17.62 11.32
CA SER A 13 26.77 -19.00 11.14
C SER A 13 26.39 -19.31 9.70
N LYS A 14 27.00 -20.36 9.14
CA LYS A 14 26.74 -20.84 7.77
C LYS A 14 25.27 -21.21 7.57
N GLU A 15 24.68 -21.97 8.49
CA GLU A 15 23.28 -22.43 8.37
C GLU A 15 22.29 -21.26 8.31
N VAL A 16 22.58 -20.19 9.07
CA VAL A 16 21.75 -18.99 9.10
C VAL A 16 21.90 -18.22 7.78
N ASN A 17 23.14 -18.05 7.31
CA ASN A 17 23.42 -17.38 6.04
C ASN A 17 22.80 -18.14 4.85
N ASP A 18 22.92 -19.47 4.81
CA ASP A 18 22.30 -20.33 3.80
C ASP A 18 20.76 -20.17 3.76
N ALA A 19 20.12 -19.77 4.88
CA ALA A 19 18.69 -19.49 4.92
C ALA A 19 18.34 -18.11 4.32
N PHE A 20 19.16 -17.09 4.57
CA PHE A 20 19.01 -15.77 3.96
C PHE A 20 19.31 -15.79 2.46
N ASP A 21 20.26 -16.61 2.02
CA ASP A 21 20.63 -16.75 0.60
C ASP A 21 19.51 -17.36 -0.25
N LYS A 22 18.53 -18.04 0.36
CA LYS A 22 17.34 -18.54 -0.32
C LYS A 22 16.31 -17.44 -0.61
N MET A 23 16.47 -16.25 -0.03
CA MET A 23 15.57 -15.13 -0.27
C MET A 23 15.89 -14.49 -1.62
N HIS A 24 14.83 -14.10 -2.33
CA HIS A 24 14.90 -13.29 -3.54
C HIS A 24 14.01 -12.05 -3.38
N PRO A 25 14.40 -10.89 -3.95
CA PRO A 25 15.60 -10.63 -4.77
C PRO A 25 16.92 -10.60 -3.97
N GLU A 26 18.05 -10.83 -4.64
CA GLU A 26 19.37 -10.98 -4.00
C GLU A 26 19.86 -9.70 -3.31
N GLU A 27 19.57 -8.55 -3.91
CA GLU A 27 19.94 -7.22 -3.39
C GLU A 27 19.38 -6.98 -1.98
N LEU A 28 18.22 -7.55 -1.66
CA LEU A 28 17.54 -7.35 -0.38
C LEU A 28 17.98 -8.34 0.72
N ARG A 29 18.85 -9.31 0.41
CA ARG A 29 19.26 -10.35 1.37
C ARG A 29 19.99 -9.76 2.57
N TYR A 30 20.92 -8.82 2.32
CA TYR A 30 21.70 -8.19 3.38
C TYR A 30 20.82 -7.32 4.28
N ASP A 31 19.95 -6.50 3.69
CA ASP A 31 19.01 -5.65 4.43
C ASP A 31 18.05 -6.49 5.27
N LEU A 32 17.53 -7.58 4.71
CA LEU A 32 16.68 -8.51 5.45
C LEU A 32 17.42 -9.10 6.64
N LYS A 33 18.66 -9.53 6.45
CA LYS A 33 19.49 -10.06 7.54
C LYS A 33 19.73 -9.01 8.62
N ALA A 34 20.08 -7.79 8.24
CA ALA A 34 20.30 -6.70 9.17
C ALA A 34 19.04 -6.41 10.00
N GLU A 35 17.87 -6.31 9.36
CA GLU A 35 16.58 -6.08 10.02
C GLU A 35 16.19 -7.21 10.97
N VAL A 36 16.37 -8.48 10.56
CA VAL A 36 16.11 -9.62 11.46
C VAL A 36 17.00 -9.55 12.70
N PHE A 37 18.28 -9.23 12.56
CA PHE A 37 19.19 -9.12 13.70
C PHE A 37 18.93 -7.88 14.55
N LEU A 38 18.46 -6.77 13.96
CA LEU A 38 18.02 -5.60 14.71
C LEU A 38 16.88 -5.96 15.67
N VAL A 39 15.88 -6.72 15.20
CA VAL A 39 14.78 -7.21 16.06
C VAL A 39 15.30 -8.07 17.22
N LEU A 40 16.33 -8.90 16.98
CA LEU A 40 16.95 -9.70 18.05
C LEU A 40 17.78 -8.84 19.02
N CYS A 41 18.43 -7.79 18.52
CA CYS A 41 19.14 -6.80 19.32
C CYS A 41 18.18 -6.00 20.22
N GLU A 42 16.96 -5.73 19.78
CA GLU A 42 15.94 -5.03 20.58
C GLU A 42 15.20 -5.94 21.58
N MET A 43 15.24 -7.26 21.37
CA MET A 43 14.57 -8.23 22.24
C MET A 43 15.20 -8.30 23.64
N ASN A 44 14.37 -8.54 24.67
CA ASN A 44 14.83 -8.75 26.05
C ASN A 44 15.89 -9.87 26.14
N GLU A 45 16.95 -9.62 26.92
CA GLU A 45 18.11 -10.53 27.05
C GLU A 45 17.71 -11.92 27.57
N ASP A 46 16.93 -11.99 28.64
CA ASP A 46 16.48 -13.27 29.23
C ASP A 46 15.72 -14.15 28.23
N LYS A 47 14.90 -13.54 27.38
CA LYS A 47 14.14 -14.24 26.34
C LYS A 47 15.08 -14.81 25.29
N LEU A 48 16.09 -14.04 24.87
CA LEU A 48 17.06 -14.46 23.87
C LEU A 48 17.92 -15.61 24.40
N VAL A 49 18.44 -15.48 25.63
CA VAL A 49 19.25 -16.51 26.28
C VAL A 49 18.44 -17.79 26.45
N GLY A 50 17.19 -17.70 26.92
CA GLY A 50 16.33 -18.87 27.04
C GLY A 50 16.04 -19.57 25.70
N LEU A 51 15.86 -18.82 24.60
CA LEU A 51 15.72 -19.39 23.26
C LEU A 51 17.00 -20.08 22.78
N PHE A 52 18.16 -19.53 23.14
CA PHE A 52 19.46 -20.10 22.80
C PHE A 52 19.71 -21.41 23.56
N GLU A 53 19.49 -21.43 24.88
CA GLU A 53 19.67 -22.63 25.72
C GLU A 53 18.77 -23.79 25.29
N ARG A 54 17.57 -23.50 24.80
CA ARG A 54 16.64 -24.52 24.26
C ARG A 54 16.92 -24.91 22.80
N ASN A 55 17.94 -24.33 22.16
CA ASN A 55 18.28 -24.54 20.75
C ASN A 55 17.14 -24.16 19.78
N GLU A 56 16.30 -23.21 20.18
CA GLU A 56 15.13 -22.73 19.44
C GLU A 56 15.42 -21.46 18.64
N LEU A 57 16.52 -20.75 18.97
CA LEU A 57 16.85 -19.45 18.40
C LEU A 57 16.94 -19.48 16.87
N LYS A 58 17.50 -20.53 16.26
CA LYS A 58 17.55 -20.70 14.81
C LYS A 58 16.16 -20.73 14.15
N PHE A 59 15.21 -21.43 14.76
CA PHE A 59 13.83 -21.52 14.25
C PHE A 59 13.11 -20.18 14.43
N TYR A 60 13.43 -19.47 15.52
CA TYR A 60 12.91 -18.14 15.77
C TYR A 60 13.40 -17.13 14.72
N ILE A 61 14.69 -17.14 14.39
CA ILE A 61 15.29 -16.32 13.33
C ILE A 61 14.58 -16.57 11.99
N VAL A 62 14.45 -17.84 11.58
CA VAL A 62 13.76 -18.23 10.35
C VAL A 62 12.30 -17.76 10.38
N ARG A 63 11.62 -17.83 11.52
CA ARG A 63 10.24 -17.35 11.66
C ARG A 63 10.13 -15.84 11.46
N ILE A 64 11.03 -15.04 12.06
CA ILE A 64 11.05 -13.58 11.87
C ILE A 64 11.30 -13.27 10.40
N MET A 65 12.30 -13.89 9.80
CA MET A 65 12.64 -13.74 8.38
C MET A 65 11.42 -14.02 7.49
N LEU A 66 10.73 -15.13 7.68
CA LEU A 66 9.53 -15.48 6.91
C LEU A 66 8.38 -14.49 7.11
N ASN A 67 8.20 -13.97 8.33
CA ASN A 67 7.17 -12.98 8.61
C ASN A 67 7.45 -11.65 7.90
N MET A 68 8.71 -11.22 7.85
CA MET A 68 9.12 -10.00 7.13
C MET A 68 8.95 -10.16 5.62
N ILE A 69 9.34 -11.30 5.05
CA ILE A 69 9.20 -11.56 3.60
C ILE A 69 7.73 -11.62 3.17
N LYS A 70 6.88 -12.35 3.92
CA LYS A 70 5.51 -12.66 3.51
C LYS A 70 4.49 -11.58 3.84
N SER A 71 4.78 -10.69 4.79
CA SER A 71 3.81 -9.69 5.24
C SER A 71 3.98 -8.39 4.49
N ASP A 72 2.96 -8.02 3.71
CA ASP A 72 2.87 -6.71 3.04
C ASP A 72 2.59 -5.55 4.02
N ARG A 73 2.47 -5.86 5.32
CA ARG A 73 2.32 -4.86 6.39
C ARG A 73 3.59 -4.67 7.21
N SER A 74 4.61 -5.49 6.98
CA SER A 74 5.87 -5.41 7.72
C SER A 74 6.62 -4.10 7.42
N THR A 75 7.43 -3.64 8.37
CA THR A 75 8.35 -2.52 8.16
C THR A 75 9.30 -2.80 7.01
N PHE A 76 9.78 -4.05 6.92
CA PHE A 76 10.62 -4.51 5.82
C PHE A 76 9.98 -4.32 4.44
N TYR A 77 8.70 -4.70 4.28
CA TYR A 77 7.98 -4.50 3.02
C TYR A 77 7.93 -3.03 2.62
N LYS A 78 7.60 -2.14 3.56
CA LYS A 78 7.46 -0.70 3.30
C LYS A 78 8.77 -0.03 2.91
N ASN A 79 9.86 -0.41 3.55
CA ASN A 79 11.14 0.27 3.39
C ASN A 79 11.96 -0.29 2.23
N TYR A 80 11.87 -1.61 1.97
CA TYR A 80 12.82 -2.30 1.09
C TYR A 80 12.17 -3.06 -0.07
N ARG A 81 10.91 -3.53 0.04
CA ARG A 81 10.26 -4.32 -1.02
C ARG A 81 9.26 -3.53 -1.85
N ASN A 82 8.68 -2.49 -1.27
CA ASN A 82 7.71 -1.60 -1.90
C ASN A 82 8.39 -0.31 -2.39
N TYR A 83 9.51 -0.45 -3.10
CA TYR A 83 10.08 0.65 -3.86
C TYR A 83 9.50 0.60 -5.27
N SER A 84 8.93 1.72 -5.71
CA SER A 84 8.75 2.01 -7.12
C SER A 84 10.03 2.70 -7.58
N GLU A 85 10.76 2.10 -8.52
CA GLU A 85 11.76 2.86 -9.25
C GLU A 85 11.07 4.09 -9.85
N PHE A 86 11.62 5.27 -9.61
CA PHE A 86 11.28 6.45 -10.40
C PHE A 86 11.80 6.13 -11.80
N VAL A 87 10.93 5.56 -12.64
CA VAL A 87 11.13 5.66 -14.08
C VAL A 87 11.06 7.14 -14.34
N ASP A 88 12.14 7.73 -14.85
CA ASP A 88 12.09 9.01 -15.55
C ASP A 88 11.16 8.78 -16.76
N GLN A 89 9.86 8.77 -16.49
CA GLN A 89 8.87 9.03 -17.50
C GLN A 89 9.13 10.49 -17.83
N ASP A 90 9.88 10.71 -18.92
CA ASP A 90 9.74 11.93 -19.68
C ASP A 90 8.24 12.19 -19.73
N PHE A 91 7.78 13.18 -18.96
CA PHE A 91 6.41 13.65 -19.02
C PHE A 91 6.29 14.27 -20.40
N VAL A 92 6.07 13.45 -21.42
CA VAL A 92 5.38 13.88 -22.61
C VAL A 92 4.00 14.24 -22.07
N SER A 93 3.85 15.52 -21.72
CA SER A 93 2.57 16.12 -21.43
C SER A 93 1.76 16.00 -22.71
N ASP A 94 1.07 14.87 -22.85
CA ASP A 94 0.07 14.66 -23.86
C ASP A 94 -1.16 15.49 -23.47
N ASP A 95 -1.01 16.81 -23.61
CA ASP A 95 -2.09 17.77 -23.37
C ASP A 95 -3.26 17.56 -24.35
N ASN A 96 -3.00 16.89 -25.49
CA ASN A 96 -4.05 16.54 -26.45
C ASN A 96 -5.02 15.49 -25.88
N ASP A 97 -4.52 14.45 -25.22
CA ASP A 97 -5.35 13.36 -24.67
C ASP A 97 -6.25 13.81 -23.49
N LYS A 98 -5.77 14.75 -22.67
CA LYS A 98 -6.59 15.31 -21.57
C LYS A 98 -7.71 16.19 -22.11
N THR A 99 -7.42 17.00 -23.12
CA THR A 99 -8.40 17.92 -23.72
C THR A 99 -9.57 17.15 -24.34
N ASP A 100 -9.27 16.09 -25.11
CA ASP A 100 -10.29 15.21 -25.72
C ASP A 100 -11.15 14.48 -24.66
N MET A 101 -10.54 14.05 -23.54
CA MET A 101 -11.30 13.45 -22.43
C MET A 101 -12.24 14.44 -21.72
N PHE A 102 -11.80 15.70 -21.56
CA PHE A 102 -12.65 16.75 -20.98
C PHE A 102 -13.82 17.10 -21.89
N GLU A 103 -13.60 17.26 -23.18
CA GLU A 103 -14.67 17.52 -24.16
C GLU A 103 -15.70 16.38 -24.19
N LYS A 104 -15.24 15.12 -24.21
CA LYS A 104 -16.13 13.96 -24.10
C LYS A 104 -16.93 13.94 -22.81
N LEU A 105 -16.35 14.39 -21.69
CA LEU A 105 -17.06 14.50 -20.41
C LEU A 105 -18.14 15.58 -20.46
N GLU A 106 -17.86 16.76 -21.01
CA GLU A 106 -18.82 17.86 -21.12
C GLU A 106 -20.01 17.49 -22.01
N LEU A 107 -19.75 16.93 -23.19
CA LEU A 107 -20.81 16.44 -24.11
C LEU A 107 -21.69 15.39 -23.42
N ASN A 108 -21.07 14.50 -22.64
CA ASN A 108 -21.81 13.51 -21.88
C ASN A 108 -22.65 14.12 -20.76
N MET A 109 -22.15 15.15 -20.08
CA MET A 109 -22.89 15.84 -19.04
C MET A 109 -24.12 16.55 -19.58
N ASP A 110 -24.11 17.02 -20.83
CA ASP A 110 -25.28 17.63 -21.48
C ASP A 110 -26.38 16.61 -21.83
N GLY A 111 -26.00 15.36 -22.08
CA GLY A 111 -26.96 14.26 -22.25
C GLY A 111 -27.61 13.76 -20.96
N LEU A 112 -27.19 14.25 -19.78
CA LEU A 112 -27.75 13.85 -18.50
C LEU A 112 -28.93 14.73 -18.09
N HIS A 113 -29.91 14.11 -17.42
CA HIS A 113 -31.00 14.83 -16.77
C HIS A 113 -30.46 15.89 -15.79
N TRP A 114 -31.01 17.11 -15.83
CA TRP A 114 -30.54 18.28 -15.09
C TRP A 114 -30.23 18.01 -13.61
N TYR A 115 -31.11 17.29 -12.91
CA TYR A 115 -30.92 16.93 -11.49
C TYR A 115 -29.67 16.06 -11.27
N ASN A 116 -29.39 15.12 -12.16
CA ASN A 116 -28.24 14.23 -12.04
C ASN A 116 -26.93 14.97 -12.29
N LYS A 117 -26.94 15.88 -13.28
CA LYS A 117 -25.82 16.78 -13.62
C LYS A 117 -25.48 17.66 -12.42
N GLU A 118 -26.47 18.32 -11.85
CA GLU A 118 -26.30 19.21 -10.70
C GLU A 118 -25.85 18.44 -9.46
N MET A 119 -26.45 17.27 -9.18
CA MET A 119 -26.07 16.44 -8.05
C MET A 119 -24.59 15.99 -8.12
N LEU A 120 -24.12 15.64 -9.32
CA LEU A 120 -22.72 15.26 -9.52
C LEU A 120 -21.78 16.45 -9.35
N LYS A 121 -22.16 17.63 -9.87
CA LYS A 121 -21.41 18.88 -9.78
C LYS A 121 -21.23 19.31 -8.33
N LEU A 122 -22.33 19.44 -7.58
CA LEU A 122 -22.31 19.78 -6.15
C LEU A 122 -21.40 18.80 -5.39
N TYR A 123 -21.59 17.49 -5.59
CA TYR A 123 -20.78 16.48 -4.93
C TYR A 123 -19.28 16.60 -5.23
N ALA A 124 -18.91 16.82 -6.49
CA ALA A 124 -17.51 16.81 -6.91
C ALA A 124 -16.78 18.11 -6.61
N ILE A 125 -17.42 19.25 -6.86
CA ILE A 125 -16.82 20.59 -6.77
C ILE A 125 -17.02 21.16 -5.36
N ASP A 126 -18.26 21.36 -4.94
CA ASP A 126 -18.58 22.15 -3.76
C ASP A 126 -18.37 21.37 -2.45
N PHE A 127 -18.66 20.06 -2.46
CA PHE A 127 -18.59 19.21 -1.28
C PHE A 127 -17.37 18.28 -1.25
N LYS A 128 -16.41 18.42 -2.18
CA LYS A 128 -15.16 17.65 -2.20
C LYS A 128 -15.35 16.14 -2.00
N LYS A 129 -16.38 15.57 -2.64
CA LYS A 129 -16.78 14.15 -2.54
C LYS A 129 -17.34 13.72 -1.18
N ASN A 130 -17.86 14.65 -0.38
CA ASN A 130 -18.50 14.37 0.91
C ASN A 130 -20.04 14.34 0.80
N ALA A 131 -20.60 13.15 0.54
CA ALA A 131 -22.04 12.96 0.41
C ALA A 131 -22.82 13.19 1.72
N LYS A 132 -22.18 13.05 2.89
CA LYS A 132 -22.83 13.31 4.19
C LYS A 132 -23.06 14.80 4.39
N GLU A 133 -22.06 15.62 4.05
CA GLU A 133 -22.18 17.07 4.13
C GLU A 133 -23.18 17.61 3.11
N LEU A 134 -23.16 17.07 1.88
CA LEU A 134 -24.14 17.36 0.84
C LEU A 134 -25.58 17.07 1.31
N SER A 135 -25.80 15.92 1.95
CA SER A 135 -27.10 15.55 2.52
C SER A 135 -27.57 16.53 3.59
N ARG A 136 -26.67 16.95 4.48
CA ARG A 136 -26.99 17.92 5.54
C ARG A 136 -27.35 19.30 5.00
N LYS A 137 -26.63 19.79 3.99
CA LYS A 137 -26.87 21.14 3.44
C LYS A 137 -28.05 21.21 2.47
N THR A 138 -28.31 20.14 1.71
CA THR A 138 -29.40 20.12 0.72
C THR A 138 -30.72 19.58 1.28
N GLY A 139 -30.69 18.92 2.44
CA GLY A 139 -31.86 18.22 2.99
C GLY A 139 -32.23 16.93 2.25
N ILE A 140 -31.49 16.57 1.19
CA ILE A 140 -31.74 15.36 0.42
C ILE A 140 -31.23 14.15 1.22
N PRO A 141 -32.01 13.06 1.35
CA PRO A 141 -31.55 11.86 2.06
C PRO A 141 -30.25 11.32 1.49
N TYR A 142 -29.29 11.01 2.37
CA TYR A 142 -27.98 10.50 2.02
C TYR A 142 -28.03 9.34 1.01
N MET A 143 -28.94 8.39 1.22
CA MET A 143 -29.07 7.23 0.32
C MET A 143 -29.57 7.62 -1.07
N SER A 144 -30.40 8.66 -1.19
CA SER A 144 -30.85 9.18 -2.49
C SER A 144 -29.69 9.79 -3.27
N ILE A 145 -28.85 10.59 -2.60
CA ILE A 145 -27.63 11.17 -3.17
C ILE A 145 -26.69 10.07 -3.67
N ILE A 146 -26.37 9.09 -2.83
CA ILE A 146 -25.47 7.97 -3.18
C ILE A 146 -25.99 7.22 -4.41
N ARG A 147 -27.28 6.86 -4.41
CA ARG A 147 -27.90 6.14 -5.54
C ARG A 147 -27.86 6.96 -6.82
N THR A 148 -28.15 8.26 -6.73
CA THR A 148 -28.15 9.18 -7.87
C THR A 148 -26.75 9.33 -8.46
N ILE A 149 -25.73 9.54 -7.62
CA ILE A 149 -24.34 9.68 -8.07
C ILE A 149 -23.85 8.38 -8.73
N ASN A 150 -24.10 7.22 -8.11
CA ASN A 150 -23.65 5.95 -8.65
C ASN A 150 -24.32 5.61 -9.99
N LYS A 151 -25.63 5.87 -10.10
CA LYS A 151 -26.38 5.72 -11.37
C LYS A 151 -25.82 6.64 -12.44
N THR A 152 -25.58 7.91 -12.10
CA THR A 152 -25.02 8.94 -12.99
C THR A 152 -23.63 8.55 -13.50
N LYS A 153 -22.72 8.13 -12.61
CA LYS A 153 -21.38 7.63 -12.99
C LYS A 153 -21.45 6.41 -13.91
N LYS A 154 -22.36 5.47 -13.63
CA LYS A 154 -22.57 4.29 -14.49
C LYS A 154 -23.04 4.70 -15.88
N GLN A 155 -23.95 5.66 -15.98
CA GLN A 155 -24.44 6.19 -17.25
C GLN A 155 -23.32 6.87 -18.05
N MET A 156 -22.56 7.77 -17.42
CA MET A 156 -21.43 8.45 -18.07
C MET A 156 -20.38 7.45 -18.57
N LYS A 157 -20.06 6.42 -17.78
CA LYS A 157 -19.11 5.39 -18.19
C LYS A 157 -19.58 4.57 -19.39
N ILE A 158 -20.89 4.32 -19.52
CA ILE A 158 -21.45 3.63 -20.69
C ILE A 158 -21.36 4.51 -21.92
N ASN A 159 -21.69 5.79 -21.79
CA ASN A 159 -21.71 6.70 -22.92
C ASN A 159 -20.30 7.08 -23.42
N ILE A 160 -19.29 7.16 -22.54
CA ILE A 160 -17.88 7.40 -22.92
C ILE A 160 -17.27 6.18 -23.64
N ARG A 161 -17.82 4.97 -23.41
CA ARG A 161 -17.36 3.73 -24.05
C ARG A 161 -18.03 3.45 -25.40
N LYS A 162 -19.08 4.20 -25.74
CA LYS A 162 -19.72 4.15 -27.06
C LYS A 162 -19.02 5.12 -27.99
#